data_AF-A0A2T6BW90-F1
#
_entry.id   AF-A0A2T6BW90-F1
#
_cell.length_a   1.000
_cell.length_b   1.000
_cell.length_c   1.000
_cell.angle_alpha   90.00
_cell.angle_beta   90.00
_cell.angle_gamma   90.00
#
_symmetry.space_group_name_H-M   'P 1'
#
loop_
_entity.id
_entity.type
_entity.pdbx_description
1 polymer ?
#
loop_
_entity_poly.entity_id
_entity_poly.type
_entity_poly.pdbx_seq_one_letter_code
_entity_poly.pdbx_strand_id
1 'polypeptide(L)'
;MELLSIHHAQITVPRGAENEARRFYCGVMGLREIPKPGSLSGRGGFWLRLGDVEIHVGTEDGIDRSRSKALPSGGSVRLAPSSHRSRSRDSGVRTHPGL
;
A
#
# COMPACT_ATOMS: atom_id res chain seq x y z
N MET A 1 -17.46 -15.71 24.72
CA MET A 1 -16.32 -15.88 23.81
C MET A 1 -16.13 -14.52 23.17
N GLU A 2 -15.03 -13.84 23.48
CA GLU A 2 -14.76 -12.48 23.01
C GLU A 2 -13.73 -12.49 21.87
N LEU A 3 -13.89 -11.58 20.90
CA LEU A 3 -12.91 -11.37 19.84
C LEU A 3 -11.80 -10.44 20.38
N LEU A 4 -10.54 -10.91 20.37
CA LEU A 4 -9.41 -10.17 20.94
C LEU A 4 -8.84 -9.11 19.98
N SER A 5 -8.46 -9.50 18.76
CA SER A 5 -7.89 -8.59 17.75
C SER A 5 -7.86 -9.22 16.35
N ILE A 6 -7.68 -8.39 15.33
CA ILE A 6 -7.39 -8.85 13.97
C ILE A 6 -5.88 -9.00 13.83
N HIS A 7 -5.41 -10.23 13.59
CA HIS A 7 -3.98 -10.49 13.39
C HIS A 7 -3.49 -10.05 12.01
N HIS A 8 -4.30 -10.29 10.97
CA HIS A 8 -3.93 -9.96 9.60
C HIS A 8 -5.15 -9.78 8.70
N ALA A 9 -4.93 -9.10 7.58
CA ALA A 9 -5.85 -9.07 6.44
C ALA A 9 -5.19 -9.74 5.23
N GLN A 10 -5.97 -10.51 4.48
CA GLN A 10 -5.54 -11.12 3.22
C GLN A 10 -6.04 -10.26 2.05
N ILE A 11 -5.13 -9.90 1.14
CA ILE A 11 -5.46 -9.24 -0.13
C ILE A 11 -4.95 -10.13 -1.25
N THR A 12 -5.75 -10.28 -2.30
CA THR A 12 -5.34 -11.01 -3.50
C THR A 12 -5.11 -10.04 -4.65
N VAL A 13 -3.96 -10.17 -5.31
CA VAL A 13 -3.64 -9.47 -6.56
C VAL A 13 -3.47 -10.49 -7.70
N PRO A 14 -3.64 -10.07 -8.97
CA PRO A 14 -3.31 -10.94 -10.09
C PRO A 14 -1.84 -11.37 -10.05
N ARG A 15 -1.56 -12.60 -10.50
CA ARG A 15 -0.17 -13.03 -10.73
C ARG A 15 0.57 -12.06 -11.66
N GLY A 16 1.79 -11.69 -11.31
CA GLY A 16 2.62 -10.73 -12.04
C GLY A 16 2.36 -9.26 -11.69
N ALA A 17 1.30 -8.95 -10.93
CA ALA A 17 0.98 -7.59 -10.50
C ALA A 17 1.67 -7.17 -9.19
N GLU A 18 2.53 -8.01 -8.61
CA GLU A 18 3.14 -7.75 -7.30
C GLU A 18 3.96 -6.46 -7.28
N ASN A 19 4.64 -6.14 -8.38
CA ASN A 19 5.43 -4.91 -8.48
C ASN A 19 4.55 -3.65 -8.49
N GLU A 20 3.38 -3.71 -9.13
CA GLU A 20 2.43 -2.61 -9.12
C GLU A 20 1.76 -2.46 -7.76
N ALA A 21 1.39 -3.58 -7.14
CA ALA A 21 0.91 -3.60 -5.78
C ALA A 21 1.93 -3.00 -4.80
N ARG A 22 3.22 -3.36 -4.90
CA ARG A 22 4.30 -2.73 -4.09
C ARG A 22 4.41 -1.23 -4.34
N ARG A 23 4.35 -0.77 -5.59
CA ARG A 23 4.37 0.66 -5.90
C ARG A 23 3.24 1.40 -5.18
N PHE A 24 2.04 0.82 -5.16
CA PHE A 24 0.91 1.41 -4.46
C PHE A 24 1.03 1.29 -2.93
N TYR A 25 1.11 0.08 -2.39
CA TYR A 25 1.10 -0.15 -0.94
C TYR A 25 2.33 0.42 -0.24
N CYS A 26 3.53 0.22 -0.79
CA CYS A 26 4.76 0.71 -0.19
C CYS A 26 5.06 2.16 -0.58
N GLY A 27 4.90 2.50 -1.87
CA GLY A 27 5.26 3.83 -2.37
C GLY A 27 4.23 4.90 -2.05
N VAL A 28 2.95 4.63 -2.34
CA VAL A 28 1.87 5.61 -2.16
C VAL A 28 1.35 5.63 -0.73
N MET A 29 1.09 4.45 -0.16
CA MET A 29 0.55 4.34 1.20
C MET A 29 1.63 4.27 2.28
N GLY A 30 2.90 4.14 1.91
CA GLY A 30 4.02 4.13 2.87
C GLY A 30 4.09 2.88 3.74
N LEU A 31 3.43 1.77 3.36
CA LEU A 31 3.45 0.54 4.14
C LEU A 31 4.83 -0.14 4.00
N ARG A 32 5.30 -0.72 5.11
CA ARG A 32 6.59 -1.41 5.13
C ARG A 32 6.43 -2.85 4.69
N GLU A 33 7.13 -3.25 3.63
CA GLU A 33 7.25 -4.66 3.26
C GLU A 33 8.08 -5.42 4.31
N ILE A 34 7.61 -6.61 4.67
CA ILE A 34 8.27 -7.51 5.63
C ILE A 34 8.53 -8.87 4.96
N PRO A 35 9.60 -9.59 5.36
CA PRO A 35 9.93 -10.87 4.75
C PRO A 35 8.85 -11.90 5.04
N LYS A 36 8.51 -12.69 4.02
CA LYS A 36 7.67 -13.87 4.21
C LYS A 36 8.44 -14.94 4.99
N PRO A 37 7.77 -15.74 5.82
CA PRO A 37 8.35 -16.96 6.39
C PRO A 37 8.92 -17.87 5.29
N GLY A 38 10.04 -18.54 5.57
CA GLY A 38 10.75 -19.36 4.60
C GLY A 38 9.86 -20.38 3.87
N SER A 39 8.92 -21.00 4.61
CA SER A 39 7.93 -21.96 4.10
C SER A 39 6.98 -21.41 3.02
N LEU A 40 6.90 -20.09 2.86
CA LEU A 40 5.99 -19.42 1.92
C LEU A 40 6.70 -18.73 0.76
N SER A 41 8.04 -18.71 0.72
CA SER A 41 8.84 -17.90 -0.21
C SER A 41 8.53 -18.16 -1.69
N GLY A 42 8.16 -19.39 -2.08
CA GLY A 42 7.85 -19.75 -3.47
C GLY A 42 6.43 -19.45 -3.96
N ARG A 43 5.53 -18.96 -3.10
CA ARG A 43 4.09 -18.85 -3.43
C ARG A 43 3.67 -17.54 -4.12
N GLY A 44 4.63 -16.71 -4.55
CA GLY A 44 4.34 -15.35 -5.04
C GLY A 44 3.84 -14.40 -3.93
N GLY A 45 3.59 -13.15 -4.29
CA GLY A 45 3.09 -12.15 -3.33
C GLY A 45 4.13 -11.65 -2.30
N PHE A 46 3.66 -10.88 -1.32
CA PHE A 46 4.49 -10.20 -0.31
C PHE A 46 3.68 -9.83 0.93
N TRP A 47 4.37 -9.57 2.04
CA TRP A 47 3.74 -9.19 3.30
C TRP A 47 4.07 -7.75 3.65
N LEU A 48 3.13 -7.07 4.28
CA LEU A 48 3.26 -5.68 4.72
C LEU A 48 2.96 -5.58 6.21
N ARG A 49 3.54 -4.57 6.86
CA ARG A 49 3.23 -4.21 8.24
C ARG A 49 2.41 -2.91 8.31
N LEU A 50 1.33 -2.95 9.09
CA LEU A 50 0.49 -1.81 9.45
C LEU A 50 0.27 -1.79 10.97
N GLY A 51 1.07 -1.01 11.70
CA GLY A 51 1.05 -1.04 13.17
C GLY A 51 1.40 -2.43 13.70
N ASP A 52 0.48 -3.04 14.44
CA ASP A 52 0.60 -4.41 14.96
C ASP A 52 -0.08 -5.46 14.08
N VAL A 53 -0.70 -5.05 12.96
CA VAL A 53 -1.42 -5.92 12.03
C VAL A 53 -0.57 -6.18 10.79
N GLU A 54 -0.68 -7.38 10.25
CA GLU A 54 -0.04 -7.74 8.98
C GLU A 54 -1.02 -7.71 7.82
N ILE A 55 -0.54 -7.35 6.63
CA ILE A 55 -1.33 -7.50 5.40
C ILE A 55 -0.59 -8.49 4.52
N HIS A 56 -1.24 -9.60 4.23
CA HIS A 56 -0.69 -10.68 3.42
C HIS A 56 -1.24 -10.51 2.01
N VAL A 57 -0.38 -10.11 1.08
CA VAL A 57 -0.73 -9.93 -0.33
C VAL A 57 -0.39 -11.21 -1.08
N GLY A 58 -1.40 -12.02 -1.38
CA GLY A 58 -1.30 -13.24 -2.18
C GLY A 58 -1.56 -13.00 -3.66
N THR A 59 -1.21 -13.98 -4.50
CA THR A 59 -1.43 -13.92 -5.94
C THR A 59 -2.33 -15.06 -6.41
N GLU A 60 -3.29 -14.76 -7.28
CA GLU A 60 -4.18 -15.76 -7.88
C GLU A 60 -4.40 -15.46 -9.37
N ASP A 61 -4.64 -16.52 -10.14
CA ASP A 61 -5.00 -16.44 -11.55
C ASP A 61 -6.53 -16.31 -11.70
N GLY A 62 -7.02 -15.62 -12.73
CA GLY A 62 -8.45 -15.64 -13.06
C GLY A 62 -9.38 -14.79 -12.18
N ILE A 63 -8.89 -13.76 -11.49
CA ILE A 63 -9.75 -12.82 -10.76
C ILE A 63 -10.72 -12.13 -11.75
N ASP A 64 -12.01 -12.40 -11.62
CA ASP A 64 -13.06 -11.69 -12.34
C ASP A 64 -13.11 -10.23 -11.86
N ARG A 65 -12.51 -9.33 -12.65
CA ARG A 65 -12.43 -7.90 -12.35
C ARG A 65 -13.76 -7.17 -12.46
N SER A 66 -14.79 -7.77 -13.04
CA SER A 66 -16.15 -7.19 -13.02
C SER A 66 -16.84 -7.41 -11.67
N ARG A 67 -16.38 -8.42 -10.91
CA ARG A 67 -16.94 -8.82 -9.60
C ARG A 67 -16.02 -8.51 -8.43
N SER A 68 -14.78 -8.12 -8.69
CA SER A 68 -13.77 -7.79 -7.68
C SER A 68 -13.53 -6.28 -7.58
N LYS A 69 -13.39 -5.77 -6.35
CA LYS A 69 -12.92 -4.40 -6.08
C LYS A 69 -11.39 -4.31 -6.01
N ALA A 70 -10.66 -5.37 -6.36
CA ALA A 70 -9.20 -5.37 -6.37
C ALA A 70 -8.65 -4.34 -7.38
N LEU A 71 -7.53 -3.69 -7.01
CA LEU A 71 -6.91 -2.66 -7.86
C LEU A 71 -6.58 -3.24 -9.25
N PRO A 72 -6.94 -2.52 -10.35
CA PRO A 72 -6.60 -2.95 -11.69
C PRO A 72 -5.09 -2.83 -11.91
N SER A 73 -4.48 -3.87 -12.51
CA SER A 73 -3.06 -3.95 -12.82
C SER A 73 -2.66 -3.15 -14.08
N GLY A 74 -3.20 -1.94 -14.23
CA GLY A 74 -3.09 -1.19 -15.49
C GLY A 74 -3.90 0.11 -15.55
N GLY A 75 -4.62 0.45 -14.48
CA GLY A 75 -5.15 1.79 -14.32
C GLY A 75 -4.05 2.68 -13.77
N SER A 76 -3.52 3.60 -14.60
CA SER A 76 -2.67 4.67 -14.09
C SER A 76 -3.44 5.46 -13.03
N VAL A 77 -3.19 5.17 -11.76
CA VAL A 77 -3.69 5.98 -10.65
C VAL A 77 -2.91 7.28 -10.72
N ARG A 78 -3.47 8.26 -11.44
CA ARG A 78 -3.01 9.64 -11.35
C ARG A 78 -3.39 10.14 -9.97
N LEU A 79 -2.47 9.99 -9.01
CA LEU A 79 -2.59 10.63 -7.71
C LEU A 79 -2.51 12.13 -7.96
N ALA A 80 -3.66 12.80 -7.98
CA ALA A 80 -3.66 14.23 -7.74
C ALA A 80 -3.07 14.44 -6.35
N PRO A 81 -2.11 15.35 -6.16
CA PRO A 81 -1.56 15.61 -4.84
C PRO A 81 -2.70 16.09 -3.94
N SER A 82 -3.13 15.24 -3.01
CA SER A 82 -3.99 15.64 -1.91
C SER A 82 -3.18 16.61 -1.08
N SER A 83 -3.43 17.91 -1.24
CA SER A 83 -2.85 18.95 -0.40
C SER A 83 -3.45 18.84 1.00
N HIS A 84 -3.05 17.82 1.76
CA HIS A 84 -3.16 17.87 3.20
C HIS A 84 -2.06 18.82 3.69
N ARG A 85 -2.39 20.11 3.68
CA ARG A 85 -1.58 21.16 4.28
C ARG A 85 -1.54 20.86 5.79
N SER A 86 -0.52 20.15 6.24
CA SER A 86 -0.13 20.20 7.64
C SER A 86 0.18 21.67 7.94
N ARG A 87 -0.51 22.25 8.92
CA ARG A 87 -0.15 23.56 9.45
C ARG A 87 1.19 23.39 10.18
N SER A 88 2.30 23.51 9.46
CA SER A 88 3.58 23.81 10.08
C SER A 88 3.51 25.23 10.62
N ARG A 89 3.85 25.36 11.91
CA ARG A 89 4.01 26.65 12.56
C ARG A 89 5.17 27.41 11.90
N ASP A 90 4.92 28.71 11.75
CA ASP A 90 5.78 29.76 11.27
C ASP A 90 7.22 29.69 11.82
N SER A 91 8.20 29.66 10.92
CA SER A 91 9.53 30.20 11.15
C SER A 91 9.98 30.91 9.87
N GLY A 92 9.76 32.22 9.88
CA GLY A 92 9.91 33.10 8.73
C GLY A 92 11.31 33.12 8.11
N VAL A 93 11.31 33.14 6.78
CA VAL A 93 12.37 33.73 5.96
C VAL A 93 11.74 34.91 5.23
N ARG A 94 12.21 36.11 5.57
CA ARG A 94 11.82 37.37 4.91
C ARG A 94 12.53 37.42 3.56
N THR A 95 11.79 37.62 2.49
CA THR A 95 12.34 38.09 1.21
C THR A 95 12.23 39.61 1.16
N HIS A 96 13.37 40.29 1.00
CA HIS A 96 13.44 41.71 0.70
C HIS A 96 13.13 41.94 -0.80
N PRO A 97 12.35 42.97 -1.19
CA PRO A 97 12.22 43.39 -2.58
C PRO A 97 13.00 44.69 -2.88
N GLY A 98 13.48 44.80 -4.13
CA GLY A 98 14.05 46.01 -4.74
C GLY A 98 15.53 45.85 -5.08
N LEU A 99 16.02 46.12 -6.30
CA LEU A 99 15.53 46.83 -7.48
C LEU A 99 16.10 46.15 -8.75
#